data_AF-A0A3B9PXP8-F1
#
_entry.id   AF-A0A3B9PXP8-F1
#
_cell.length_a   1.000
_cell.length_b   1.000
_cell.length_c   1.000
_cell.angle_alpha   90.00
_cell.angle_beta   90.00
_cell.angle_gamma   90.00
#
_symmetry.space_group_name_H-M   'P 1'
#
loop_
_entity.id
_entity.type
_entity.pdbx_description
1 polymer ?
#
loop_
_entity_poly.entity_id
_entity_poly.type
_entity_poly.pdbx_seq_one_letter_code
_entity_poly.pdbx_strand_id
1 'polypeptide(L)' 'MKSSPFCPCEDYTCEFNPINHDQGCNLCVEDSVKCREIPKCFFLKVTDNIDDIEDWSFEAFAKLVLKS' A
#
# COMPACT_ATOMS: atom_id res chain seq x y z
N MET A 1 17.53 10.45 5.93
CA MET A 1 16.88 9.26 5.33
C MET A 1 15.91 9.77 4.29
N LYS A 2 16.05 9.37 3.02
CA LYS A 2 15.00 9.61 2.03
C LYS A 2 13.94 8.55 2.33
N SER A 3 12.94 8.92 3.12
CA SER A 3 11.78 8.09 3.43
C SER A 3 10.57 9.00 3.40
N SER A 4 9.43 8.47 2.92
CA SER A 4 8.17 9.15 3.12
C SER A 4 7.80 9.05 4.60
N PRO A 5 7.55 10.15 5.33
CA PRO A 5 7.27 10.12 6.76
C PRO A 5 5.94 9.43 7.10
N PHE A 6 5.12 9.12 6.09
CA PHE A 6 3.81 8.52 6.26
C PHE A 6 3.71 7.09 5.71
N CYS A 7 4.75 6.55 5.07
CA CYS A 7 4.69 5.20 4.51
C CYS A 7 4.83 4.16 5.65
N PRO A 8 3.81 3.31 5.89
CA PRO A 8 3.87 2.27 6.92
C PRO A 8 4.43 0.94 6.38
N CYS A 9 4.87 0.88 5.12
CA CYS A 9 5.28 -0.36 4.47
C CYS A 9 6.66 -0.80 4.99
N GLU A 10 6.72 -2.01 5.55
CA GLU A 10 7.96 -2.62 6.06
C GLU A 10 8.61 -3.60 5.06
N ASP A 11 8.01 -3.80 3.88
CA ASP A 11 8.66 -4.53 2.79
C ASP A 11 9.74 -3.63 2.16
N TYR A 12 10.93 -3.66 2.75
CA TYR A 12 12.10 -2.94 2.27
C TYR A 12 12.76 -3.59 1.05
N THR A 13 12.31 -4.76 0.60
CA THR A 13 12.79 -5.39 -0.64
C THR A 13 12.06 -4.88 -1.88
N CYS A 14 10.87 -4.28 -1.72
CA CYS A 14 10.11 -3.69 -2.79
C CYS A 14 10.84 -2.48 -3.42
N GLU A 15 11.00 -2.49 -4.75
CA GLU A 15 11.62 -1.40 -5.50
C GLU A 15 10.83 -0.07 -5.41
N PHE A 16 9.53 -0.14 -5.08
CA PHE A 16 8.67 1.03 -4.87
C PHE A 16 8.68 1.55 -3.44
N ASN A 17 9.40 0.90 -2.52
CA ASN A 17 9.53 1.39 -1.17
C ASN A 17 10.32 2.70 -1.19
N PRO A 18 9.82 3.79 -0.58
CA PRO A 18 10.50 5.09 -0.57
C PRO A 18 11.90 5.07 0.07
N ILE A 19 12.28 4.02 0.78
CA ILE A 19 13.67 3.85 1.27
C ILE A 19 14.66 3.54 0.14
N ASN A 20 14.18 2.99 -0.98
CA ASN A 20 14.99 2.49 -2.10
C ASN A 20 15.12 3.51 -3.25
N HIS A 21 14.43 4.64 -3.19
CA HIS A 21 14.47 5.68 -4.23
C HIS A 21 14.04 7.05 -3.66
N ASP A 22 13.98 8.10 -4.49
CA ASP A 22 13.70 9.48 -4.05
C ASP A 22 12.38 10.07 -4.54
N GLN A 23 11.44 9.20 -4.94
CA GLN A 23 10.14 9.56 -5.48
C GLN A 23 9.00 9.44 -4.46
N GLY A 24 9.32 9.25 -3.18
CA GLY A 24 8.31 9.04 -2.14
C GLY A 24 7.40 7.85 -2.45
N CYS A 25 6.10 7.99 -2.25
CA CYS A 25 5.14 6.92 -2.54
C CYS A 25 4.59 6.93 -3.98
N ASN A 26 5.13 7.77 -4.87
CA ASN A 26 4.57 7.97 -6.21
C ASN A 26 4.50 6.67 -7.02
N LEU A 27 5.55 5.84 -6.99
CA LEU A 27 5.59 4.57 -7.74
C LEU A 27 4.50 3.60 -7.30
N CYS A 28 4.30 3.44 -5.99
CA CYS A 28 3.26 2.56 -5.44
C CYS A 28 1.84 3.09 -5.77
N VAL A 29 1.61 4.40 -5.66
CA VAL A 29 0.31 5.00 -6.00
C VAL A 29 0.02 4.90 -7.49
N GLU A 30 1.01 5.18 -8.34
CA GLU A 30 0.87 5.08 -9.79
C GLU A 30 0.53 3.66 -10.23
N ASP A 31 1.21 2.66 -9.67
CA ASP A 31 0.93 1.24 -9.92
C ASP A 31 -0.51 0.86 -9.54
N SER A 32 -0.93 1.17 -8.31
CA SER A 32 -2.31 0.92 -7.87
C SER A 32 -3.35 1.60 -8.77
N VAL A 33 -3.12 2.85 -9.19
CA VAL A 33 -4.03 3.56 -10.11
C VAL A 33 -4.12 2.85 -11.47
N LYS A 34 -3.00 2.39 -12.04
CA LYS A 34 -2.98 1.64 -13.30
C LYS A 34 -3.75 0.33 -13.21
N CYS A 35 -3.65 -0.36 -12.07
CA CYS A 35 -4.31 -1.63 -11.82
C CYS A 35 -5.77 -1.50 -11.34
N ARG A 36 -6.27 -0.27 -11.13
CA ARG A 36 -7.58 0.01 -10.50
C ARG A 36 -7.68 -0.60 -9.09
N GLU A 37 -6.61 -0.46 -8.33
CA GLU A 37 -6.42 -0.96 -6.97
C GLU A 37 -6.22 0.20 -5.98
N ILE A 38 -6.25 -0.14 -4.70
CA ILE A 38 -5.93 0.74 -3.57
C ILE A 38 -4.51 0.44 -3.07
N PRO A 39 -3.66 1.44 -2.81
CA PRO A 39 -2.32 1.20 -2.27
C PRO A 39 -2.35 0.43 -0.94
N LYS A 40 -1.41 -0.53 -0.80
CA LYS A 40 -1.29 -1.42 0.38
C LYS A 40 -1.29 -0.69 1.72
N CYS A 41 -0.73 0.52 1.77
CA CYS A 41 -0.68 1.34 2.98
C CYS A 41 -2.06 1.71 3.55
N PHE A 42 -3.12 1.73 2.74
CA PHE A 42 -4.49 1.95 3.21
C PHE A 42 -5.06 0.68 3.85
N PHE A 43 -4.75 -0.50 3.32
CA PHE A 43 -5.13 -1.77 3.96
C PHE A 43 -4.49 -1.92 5.34
N LEU A 44 -3.22 -1.54 5.48
CA LEU A 44 -2.52 -1.47 6.78
C LEU A 44 -3.15 -0.50 7.81
N LYS A 45 -4.14 0.32 7.41
CA LYS A 45 -4.91 1.18 8.34
C LYS A 45 -6.20 0.55 8.83
N VAL A 46 -6.61 -0.58 8.25
CA VAL A 46 -7.89 -1.24 8.57
C VAL A 46 -7.68 -2.69 9.04
N THR A 47 -6.49 -3.27 8.82
CA THR A 47 -6.13 -4.60 9.32
C THR A 47 -4.67 -4.63 9.77
N ASP A 48 -4.40 -5.42 10.80
CA ASP A 48 -3.03 -5.67 11.31
C ASP A 48 -2.28 -6.72 10.48
N ASN A 49 -3.00 -7.50 9.66
CA ASN A 49 -2.43 -8.54 8.80
C ASN A 49 -2.88 -8.33 7.35
N ILE A 50 -1.91 -8.23 6.44
CA ILE A 50 -2.13 -8.09 4.99
C ILE A 50 -1.53 -9.27 4.19
N ASP A 51 -0.92 -10.25 4.86
CA ASP A 51 -0.20 -11.36 4.20
C ASP A 51 -1.15 -12.26 3.39
N ASP A 52 -2.41 -12.38 3.82
CA ASP A 52 -3.45 -13.17 3.16
C ASP A 52 -4.27 -12.34 2.15
N ILE A 53 -3.91 -11.08 1.88
CA ILE A 53 -4.62 -10.22 0.93
C ILE A 53 -4.06 -10.42 -0.47
N GLU A 54 -4.86 -11.04 -1.33
CA GLU A 54 -4.55 -11.23 -2.75
C GLU A 54 -5.31 -10.23 -3.67
N ASP A 55 -6.40 -9.63 -3.17
CA ASP A 55 -7.24 -8.69 -3.90
C ASP A 55 -7.10 -7.27 -3.33
N TRP A 56 -6.41 -6.40 -4.08
CA TRP A 56 -6.16 -5.01 -3.72
C TRP A 56 -7.19 -4.05 -4.32
N SER A 57 -8.30 -4.56 -4.88
CA SER A 57 -9.33 -3.73 -5.48
C SER A 57 -10.02 -2.79 -4.48
N PHE A 58 -10.65 -1.74 -5.02
CA PHE A 58 -11.53 -0.87 -4.24
C PHE A 58 -12.66 -1.65 -3.53
N GLU A 59 -13.18 -2.71 -4.16
CA GLU A 59 -14.25 -3.52 -3.59
C GLU A 59 -13.75 -4.33 -2.38
N ALA A 60 -12.57 -4.97 -2.50
CA ALA A 60 -11.95 -5.68 -1.38
C ALA A 60 -11.66 -4.74 -0.20
N PHE A 61 -11.10 -3.56 -0.49
CA PHE A 61 -10.88 -2.54 0.53
C PHE A 61 -12.18 -2.11 1.22
N ALA A 62 -13.24 -1.82 0.45
CA ALA A 62 -14.54 -1.42 1.00
C ALA A 62 -15.17 -2.51 1.88
N LYS A 63 -15.08 -3.78 1.46
CA LYS A 63 -15.54 -4.93 2.27
C LYS A 63 -14.78 -5.04 3.58
N LEU A 64 -13.48 -4.76 3.58
CA LEU A 64 -12.66 -4.80 4.78
C LEU A 64 -13.05 -3.68 5.75
N VAL A 65 -13.17 -2.44 5.26
CA VAL A 65 -13.63 -1.28 6.04
C VAL A 65 -14.99 -1.53 6.68
N LEU A 66 -15.95 -2.10 5.95
CA LEU A 66 -17.31 -2.35 6.46
C LEU A 66 -17.41 -3.49 7.47
N LYS A 67 -16.38 -4.35 7.56
CA LYS A 67 -16.27 -5.41 8.58
C LYS A 67 -15.54 -4.95 9.84
N SER A 68 -14.88 -3.79 9.78
CA SER A 68 -14.02 -3.23 10.83
C SER A 68 -14.83 -2.52 11.91
#